data_AF-A0A5C1AI84-F1
#
_entry.id   AF-A0A5C1AI84-F1
#
_cell.length_a   1.000
_cell.length_b   1.000
_cell.length_c   1.000
_cell.angle_alpha   90.00
_cell.angle_beta   90.00
_cell.angle_gamma   90.00
#
_symmetry.space_group_name_H-M   'P 1'
#
loop_
_entity.id
_entity.type
_entity.pdbx_description
1 polymer ?
#
loop_
_entity_poly.entity_id
_entity_poly.type
_entity_poly.pdbx_seq_one_letter_code
_entity_poly.pdbx_strand_id
1 'polypeptide(L)'
;MARSGENRTRNLEVPIAVGSQTFQFRLHTRPLDLGPARRVTYYWMDTSLFRRFEADAAFEQFRAVVGHGIAVARRVDAAEPLDRQTQYACATCYPLVADSRGMQAAYRDAYLAPGRTREDDAELPDDQRGQIRQVVGARDGGLVRAALDEILGRFDPPEWVRPFLQEAFQRWVGSGVVRLRQSGLDGMESFVREVDGWIARYRRTGGNAWVRHFVNLFAYECKVAFYSFYAAAWQALIPWLVRHRGLDAVSERFLRFWHHQNPTTAGPGGRDAFNGQVLALHPLSGFLMTDPALLAVAGRFFATGAHDRVMVRDEVTSCPEYWDLIGVILTAACKYRNALDRQGRDRGRGGEVTLSGREAGSADGDEGPTAFLRDYVASLNIPCRGCRSVLGLASFEPAGERAEEFRVHLACGACRAAETRVVTRAELISWFRPGE
;
A
#
# COMPACT_ATOMS: atom_id res chain seq x y z
N MET A 1 4.08 40.29 -15.20
CA MET A 1 3.33 40.02 -13.95
C MET A 1 1.99 39.40 -14.29
N ALA A 2 1.94 38.07 -14.45
CA ALA A 2 0.68 37.34 -14.61
C ALA A 2 -0.02 37.23 -13.25
N ARG A 3 -1.34 37.49 -13.22
CA ARG A 3 -2.15 37.60 -12.00
C ARG A 3 -2.20 36.25 -11.26
N SER A 4 -1.96 36.25 -9.95
CA SER A 4 -1.97 35.08 -9.06
C SER A 4 -3.34 34.39 -8.88
N GLY A 5 -4.31 34.63 -9.77
CA GLY A 5 -5.67 34.09 -9.72
C GLY A 5 -5.89 32.77 -10.47
N GLU A 6 -4.93 32.30 -11.27
CA GLU A 6 -5.14 31.14 -12.16
C GLU A 6 -5.03 29.76 -11.47
N ASN A 7 -4.42 29.67 -10.29
CA ASN A 7 -4.23 28.38 -9.59
C ASN A 7 -5.32 28.07 -8.55
N ARG A 8 -6.54 28.58 -8.73
CA ARG A 8 -7.65 28.25 -7.83
C ARG A 8 -8.18 26.84 -8.13
N THR A 9 -8.11 25.97 -7.12
CA THR A 9 -8.80 24.68 -7.12
C THR A 9 -10.31 24.90 -7.27
N ARG A 10 -10.94 24.18 -8.19
CA ARG A 10 -12.39 24.16 -8.38
C ARG A 10 -12.93 22.77 -8.07
N ASN A 11 -14.16 22.71 -7.58
CA ASN A 11 -14.87 21.45 -7.34
C ASN A 11 -15.80 21.14 -8.53
N LEU A 12 -15.94 19.86 -8.82
CA LEU A 12 -16.76 19.35 -9.92
C LEU A 12 -17.46 18.07 -9.45
N GLU A 13 -18.78 18.00 -9.60
CA GLU A 13 -19.53 16.76 -9.41
C GLU A 13 -19.75 16.06 -10.76
N VAL A 14 -19.44 14.77 -10.81
CA VAL A 14 -19.48 13.96 -12.03
C VAL A 14 -20.36 12.73 -11.81
N PRO A 15 -21.53 12.65 -12.48
CA PRO A 15 -22.35 11.45 -12.47
C PRO A 15 -21.81 10.41 -13.46
N ILE A 16 -21.57 9.19 -12.99
CA ILE A 16 -21.22 8.04 -13.84
C ILE A 16 -22.29 6.96 -13.66
N ALA A 17 -22.92 6.56 -14.77
CA ALA A 17 -23.96 5.53 -14.78
C ALA A 17 -23.41 4.16 -15.16
N VAL A 18 -23.80 3.12 -14.41
CA VAL A 18 -23.48 1.72 -14.67
C VAL A 18 -24.76 0.89 -14.52
N GLY A 19 -25.36 0.48 -15.63
CA GLY A 19 -26.67 -0.15 -15.62
C GLY A 19 -27.76 0.83 -15.16
N SER A 20 -28.53 0.43 -14.15
CA SER A 20 -29.55 1.29 -13.52
C SER A 20 -29.01 2.15 -12.37
N GLN A 21 -27.74 2.02 -12.01
CA GLN A 21 -27.13 2.74 -10.89
C GLN A 21 -26.35 3.96 -11.39
N THR A 22 -26.40 5.05 -10.63
CA THR A 22 -25.60 6.26 -10.86
C THR A 22 -24.73 6.54 -9.64
N PHE A 23 -23.45 6.75 -9.88
CA PHE A 23 -22.46 7.07 -8.86
C PHE A 23 -22.01 8.52 -9.03
N GLN A 24 -22.09 9.31 -7.96
CA GLN A 24 -21.65 10.70 -7.95
C GLN A 24 -20.21 10.78 -7.45
N PHE A 25 -19.33 11.35 -8.28
CA PHE A 25 -17.94 11.57 -7.92
C PHE A 25 -17.66 13.06 -7.73
N ARG A 26 -17.10 13.43 -6.59
CA ARG A 26 -16.54 14.76 -6.35
C ARG A 26 -15.09 14.79 -6.81
N LEU A 27 -14.81 15.62 -7.81
CA LEU A 27 -13.48 15.89 -8.32
C LEU A 27 -13.05 17.31 -7.96
N HIS A 28 -11.76 17.49 -7.82
CA HIS A 28 -11.09 18.78 -7.81
C HIS A 28 -10.35 18.97 -9.11
N THR A 29 -10.20 20.22 -9.54
CA THR A 29 -9.41 20.55 -10.73
C THR A 29 -8.59 21.82 -10.58
N ARG A 30 -7.42 21.81 -11.21
CA ARG A 30 -6.53 22.97 -11.35
C ARG A 30 -5.67 22.83 -12.61
N PRO A 31 -5.22 23.93 -13.22
CA PRO A 31 -4.13 23.86 -14.18
C PRO A 31 -2.85 23.37 -13.48
N LEU A 32 -2.10 22.50 -14.16
CA LEU A 32 -0.80 22.01 -13.73
C LEU A 32 0.22 22.32 -14.82
N ASP A 33 1.29 22.99 -14.43
CA ASP A 33 2.40 23.34 -15.32
C ASP A 33 3.36 22.13 -15.43
N LEU A 34 3.53 21.61 -16.64
CA LEU A 34 4.43 20.51 -16.96
C LEU A 34 5.68 21.03 -17.69
N GLY A 35 6.10 22.27 -17.42
CA GLY A 35 7.28 22.90 -17.98
C GLY A 35 7.00 23.81 -19.19
N PRO A 36 8.07 24.28 -19.88
CA PRO A 36 7.96 25.29 -20.92
C PRO A 36 6.86 24.98 -21.96
N ALA A 37 5.87 25.88 -22.01
CA ALA A 37 4.71 25.85 -22.90
C ALA A 37 3.74 24.67 -22.73
N ARG A 38 3.69 24.01 -21.55
CA ARG A 38 2.84 22.82 -21.34
C ARG A 38 2.03 22.97 -20.06
N ARG A 39 0.72 23.16 -20.21
CA ARG A 39 -0.22 23.18 -19.10
C ARG A 39 -1.27 22.10 -19.33
N VAL A 40 -1.49 21.26 -18.33
CA VAL A 40 -2.55 20.25 -18.34
C VAL A 40 -3.66 20.64 -17.38
N THR A 41 -4.87 20.18 -17.64
CA THR A 41 -5.98 20.29 -16.69
C THR A 41 -5.96 19.05 -15.80
N TYR A 42 -5.46 19.20 -14.57
CA TYR A 42 -5.40 18.10 -13.63
C TYR A 42 -6.75 17.95 -12.91
N TYR A 43 -7.28 16.74 -12.89
CA TYR A 43 -8.45 16.35 -12.10
C TYR A 43 -8.03 15.27 -11.08
N TRP A 44 -8.53 15.35 -9.85
CA TRP A 44 -8.29 14.34 -8.82
C TRP A 44 -9.46 14.24 -7.84
N MET A 45 -9.56 13.13 -7.13
CA MET A 45 -10.40 13.03 -5.93
C MET A 45 -9.53 13.39 -4.73
N ASP A 46 -10.04 14.20 -3.79
CA ASP A 46 -9.24 14.58 -2.63
C ASP A 46 -8.87 13.36 -1.79
N THR A 47 -7.58 13.02 -1.79
CA THR A 47 -7.05 11.84 -1.09
C THR A 47 -7.20 11.92 0.42
N SER A 48 -7.39 13.12 0.99
CA SER A 48 -7.67 13.28 2.41
C SER A 48 -9.00 12.63 2.81
N LEU A 49 -9.98 12.62 1.89
CA LEU A 49 -11.28 11.95 2.06
C LEU A 49 -11.15 10.41 2.12
N PHE A 50 -10.09 9.84 1.58
CA PHE A 50 -9.84 8.39 1.64
C PHE A 50 -8.91 8.00 2.77
N ARG A 51 -8.65 8.91 3.71
CA ARG A 51 -7.73 8.69 4.84
C ARG A 51 -8.40 8.99 6.16
N ARG A 52 -9.15 10.08 6.21
CA ARG A 52 -9.95 10.46 7.38
C ARG A 52 -11.41 10.34 7.04
N PHE A 53 -12.01 9.28 7.56
CA PHE A 53 -13.42 8.99 7.43
C PHE A 53 -14.22 9.70 8.54
N GLU A 54 -13.94 10.99 8.74
CA GLU A 54 -14.56 11.81 9.80
C GLU A 54 -15.83 12.52 9.31
N ALA A 55 -15.97 12.72 7.99
CA ALA A 55 -17.08 13.45 7.38
C ALA A 55 -17.92 12.55 6.47
N ASP A 56 -19.22 12.81 6.39
CA ASP A 56 -20.14 12.07 5.51
C ASP A 56 -19.67 12.08 4.05
N ALA A 57 -19.18 13.24 3.58
CA ALA A 57 -18.61 13.41 2.24
C ALA A 57 -17.46 12.42 1.94
N ALA A 58 -16.66 12.06 2.95
CA ALA A 58 -15.58 11.08 2.79
C ALA A 58 -16.13 9.68 2.55
N PHE A 59 -17.15 9.28 3.32
CA PHE A 59 -17.84 8.01 3.14
C PHE A 59 -18.62 7.94 1.83
N GLU A 60 -19.29 9.02 1.42
CA GLU A 60 -20.00 9.10 0.14
C GLU A 60 -19.03 8.87 -1.03
N GLN A 61 -17.90 9.58 -1.05
CA GLN A 61 -16.90 9.42 -2.10
C GLN A 61 -16.31 8.00 -2.12
N PHE A 62 -16.00 7.43 -0.94
CA PHE A 62 -15.52 6.06 -0.83
C PHE A 62 -16.55 5.04 -1.32
N ARG A 63 -17.81 5.17 -0.91
CA ARG A 63 -18.92 4.32 -1.36
C ARG A 63 -19.14 4.44 -2.87
N ALA A 64 -19.01 5.64 -3.45
CA ALA A 64 -19.11 5.84 -4.88
C ALA A 64 -18.01 5.08 -5.64
N VAL A 65 -16.75 5.12 -5.15
CA VAL A 65 -15.62 4.39 -5.74
C VAL A 65 -15.83 2.88 -5.66
N VAL A 66 -16.08 2.34 -4.47
CA VAL A 66 -16.23 0.89 -4.26
C VAL A 66 -17.49 0.37 -4.95
N GLY A 67 -18.61 1.07 -4.82
CA GLY A 67 -19.88 0.72 -5.46
C GLY A 67 -19.80 0.71 -6.99
N HIS A 68 -19.18 1.75 -7.59
CA HIS A 68 -18.96 1.79 -9.03
C HIS A 68 -18.12 0.59 -9.50
N GLY A 69 -17.03 0.30 -8.79
CA GLY A 69 -16.14 -0.80 -9.11
C GLY A 69 -16.84 -2.17 -9.14
N ILE A 70 -17.68 -2.46 -8.15
CA ILE A 70 -18.49 -3.68 -8.10
C ILE A 70 -19.54 -3.70 -9.21
N ALA A 71 -20.22 -2.57 -9.45
CA ALA A 71 -21.23 -2.49 -10.50
C ALA A 71 -20.62 -2.75 -11.89
N VAL A 72 -19.41 -2.25 -12.15
CA VAL A 72 -18.66 -2.55 -13.38
C VAL A 72 -18.30 -4.04 -13.44
N ALA A 73 -17.74 -4.60 -12.37
CA ALA A 73 -17.39 -6.01 -12.30
C ALA A 73 -18.57 -6.94 -12.61
N ARG A 74 -19.76 -6.66 -12.06
CA ARG A 74 -20.98 -7.45 -12.29
C ARG A 74 -21.51 -7.36 -13.72
N ARG A 75 -21.18 -6.29 -14.46
CA ARG A 75 -21.57 -6.18 -15.88
C ARG A 75 -20.66 -6.96 -16.81
N VAL A 76 -19.39 -7.14 -16.43
CA VAL A 76 -18.41 -7.86 -17.24
C VAL A 76 -18.57 -9.38 -17.09
N ASP A 77 -18.86 -9.87 -15.88
CA ASP A 77 -19.05 -11.31 -15.63
C ASP A 77 -20.36 -11.59 -14.89
N ALA A 78 -21.18 -12.49 -15.44
CA ALA A 78 -22.42 -12.94 -14.80
C ALA A 78 -22.16 -13.82 -13.55
N ALA A 79 -21.03 -14.53 -13.51
CA ALA A 79 -20.53 -15.19 -12.32
C ALA A 79 -19.42 -14.34 -11.71
N GLU A 80 -19.64 -13.76 -10.54
CA GLU A 80 -18.63 -12.95 -9.87
C GLU A 80 -17.48 -13.85 -9.38
N PRO A 81 -16.26 -13.72 -9.95
CA PRO A 81 -15.15 -14.58 -9.54
C PRO A 81 -14.83 -14.39 -8.05
N LEU A 82 -14.39 -15.45 -7.38
CA LEU A 82 -14.02 -15.41 -5.96
C LEU A 82 -13.00 -14.30 -5.64
N ASP A 83 -12.08 -14.04 -6.55
CA ASP A 83 -11.08 -12.98 -6.42
C ASP A 83 -11.70 -11.59 -6.30
N ARG A 84 -12.80 -11.32 -7.04
CA ARG A 84 -13.50 -10.03 -6.97
C ARG A 84 -14.24 -9.85 -5.65
N GLN A 85 -14.83 -10.92 -5.12
CA GLN A 85 -15.49 -10.88 -3.81
C GLN A 85 -14.47 -10.67 -2.68
N THR A 86 -13.32 -11.33 -2.79
CA THR A 86 -12.16 -11.14 -1.89
C THR A 86 -11.69 -9.68 -1.94
N GLN A 87 -11.51 -9.14 -3.14
CA GLN A 87 -11.14 -7.74 -3.35
C GLN A 87 -12.18 -6.78 -2.77
N TYR A 88 -13.48 -7.03 -2.95
CA TYR A 88 -14.53 -6.22 -2.35
C TYR A 88 -14.48 -6.26 -0.82
N ALA A 89 -14.34 -7.44 -0.21
CA ALA A 89 -14.23 -7.58 1.24
C ALA A 89 -13.01 -6.82 1.79
N CYS A 90 -11.85 -6.91 1.13
CA CYS A 90 -10.66 -6.13 1.44
C CYS A 90 -10.88 -4.62 1.32
N ALA A 91 -11.42 -4.15 0.19
CA ALA A 91 -11.65 -2.73 -0.04
C ALA A 91 -12.64 -2.14 0.97
N THR A 92 -13.63 -2.90 1.41
CA THR A 92 -14.61 -2.47 2.42
C THR A 92 -13.96 -2.30 3.80
N CYS A 93 -12.88 -3.02 4.09
CA CYS A 93 -12.10 -2.86 5.33
C CYS A 93 -11.09 -1.70 5.27
N TYR A 94 -10.85 -1.10 4.10
CA TYR A 94 -9.88 -0.01 3.94
C TYR A 94 -10.09 1.18 4.93
N PRO A 95 -11.32 1.65 5.22
CA PRO A 95 -11.53 2.71 6.20
C PRO A 95 -11.00 2.42 7.61
N LEU A 96 -10.94 1.14 8.02
CA LEU A 96 -10.43 0.73 9.33
C LEU A 96 -8.92 0.92 9.47
N VAL A 97 -8.20 0.88 8.33
CA VAL A 97 -6.74 0.87 8.27
C VAL A 97 -6.14 2.14 7.67
N ALA A 98 -6.94 2.95 6.96
CA ALA A 98 -6.47 4.10 6.18
C ALA A 98 -5.80 5.22 7.02
N ASP A 99 -6.25 5.45 8.26
CA ASP A 99 -5.67 6.48 9.15
C ASP A 99 -4.55 5.94 10.05
N SER A 100 -4.36 4.62 10.10
CA SER A 100 -3.41 4.01 11.01
C SER A 100 -1.99 4.04 10.45
N ARG A 101 -1.23 5.08 10.78
CA ARG A 101 0.20 5.19 10.42
C ARG A 101 1.02 3.97 10.82
N GLY A 102 0.70 3.37 11.98
CA GLY A 102 1.38 2.17 12.46
C GLY A 102 1.08 0.92 11.64
N MET A 103 0.03 0.95 10.80
CA MET A 103 -0.37 -0.15 9.91
C MET A 103 0.15 -0.03 8.48
N GLN A 104 0.85 1.08 8.18
CA GLN A 104 1.39 1.40 6.86
C GLN A 104 2.89 1.11 6.82
N ALA A 105 3.28 -0.08 7.31
CA ALA A 105 4.69 -0.49 7.37
C ALA A 105 4.99 -1.76 6.55
N ALA A 106 4.03 -2.27 5.77
CA ALA A 106 4.31 -3.30 4.75
C ALA A 106 5.20 -2.72 3.63
N TYR A 107 4.90 -1.48 3.25
CA TYR A 107 5.83 -0.56 2.59
C TYR A 107 5.80 0.73 3.39
N ARG A 108 6.91 1.45 3.44
CA ARG A 108 6.93 2.80 3.98
C ARG A 108 6.26 3.72 2.96
N ASP A 109 4.93 3.75 2.99
CA ASP A 109 4.09 4.62 2.17
C ASP A 109 3.08 5.39 3.03
N ALA A 110 3.43 5.59 4.30
CA ALA A 110 2.68 6.44 5.19
C ALA A 110 2.72 7.90 4.73
N TYR A 111 1.58 8.57 4.78
CA TYR A 111 1.52 9.97 4.38
C TYR A 111 2.25 10.87 5.38
N LEU A 112 3.06 11.79 4.84
CA LEU A 112 3.69 12.84 5.63
C LEU A 112 2.66 13.94 5.91
N ALA A 113 2.64 14.47 7.13
CA ALA A 113 1.71 15.56 7.45
C ALA A 113 1.97 16.78 6.54
N PRO A 114 0.92 17.52 6.12
CA PRO A 114 1.08 18.73 5.32
C PRO A 114 2.08 19.72 5.96
N GLY A 115 2.92 20.36 5.14
CA GLY A 115 3.92 21.32 5.60
C GLY A 115 5.16 20.72 6.28
N ARG A 116 5.31 19.38 6.27
CA ARG A 116 6.51 18.70 6.78
C ARG A 116 7.59 18.45 5.73
N THR A 117 7.29 18.70 4.46
CA THR A 117 8.28 18.82 3.39
C THR A 117 8.88 20.22 3.45
N ARG A 118 10.15 20.35 3.81
CA ARG A 118 10.87 21.63 3.79
C ARG A 118 11.46 21.85 2.39
N GLU A 119 11.74 23.10 2.03
CA GLU A 119 12.50 23.40 0.81
C GLU A 119 13.88 22.73 0.82
N ASP A 120 14.49 22.56 2.00
CA ASP A 120 15.74 21.81 2.19
C ASP A 120 15.64 20.31 1.84
N ASP A 121 14.44 19.76 1.60
CA ASP A 121 14.23 18.41 1.06
C ASP A 121 14.34 18.36 -0.47
N ALA A 122 14.61 19.50 -1.12
CA ALA A 122 14.59 19.60 -2.58
C ALA A 122 15.79 18.90 -3.24
N GLU A 123 16.92 18.74 -2.56
CA GLU A 123 18.11 18.15 -3.19
C GLU A 123 18.47 16.78 -2.62
N LEU A 124 18.59 15.81 -3.52
CA LEU A 124 19.13 14.49 -3.19
C LEU A 124 20.67 14.56 -3.10
N PRO A 125 21.30 13.87 -2.15
CA PRO A 125 22.74 13.60 -2.15
C PRO A 125 23.27 13.05 -3.49
N ASP A 126 24.53 13.34 -3.80
CA ASP A 126 25.15 13.00 -5.10
C ASP A 126 25.23 11.49 -5.36
N ASP A 127 25.46 10.70 -4.32
CA ASP A 127 25.44 9.24 -4.37
C ASP A 127 24.05 8.72 -4.76
N GLN A 128 22.97 9.23 -4.14
CA GLN A 128 21.60 8.88 -4.53
C GLN A 128 21.29 9.30 -5.98
N ARG A 129 21.72 10.51 -6.39
CA ARG A 129 21.60 10.96 -7.81
C ARG A 129 22.39 10.07 -8.77
N GLY A 130 23.56 9.58 -8.36
CA GLY A 130 24.39 8.65 -9.12
C GLY A 130 23.73 7.29 -9.28
N GLN A 131 23.19 6.73 -8.20
CA GLN A 131 22.47 5.46 -8.18
C GLN A 131 21.23 5.50 -9.08
N ILE A 132 20.42 6.56 -9.01
CA ILE A 132 19.25 6.73 -9.88
C ILE A 132 19.68 6.74 -11.36
N ARG A 133 20.73 7.50 -11.71
CA ARG A 133 21.26 7.54 -13.08
C ARG A 133 21.75 6.17 -13.55
N GLN A 134 22.39 5.40 -12.67
CA GLN A 134 22.82 4.04 -12.97
C GLN A 134 21.64 3.11 -13.25
N VAL A 135 20.64 3.09 -12.36
CA VAL A 135 19.44 2.24 -12.49
C VAL A 135 18.65 2.59 -13.76
N VAL A 136 18.43 3.87 -14.02
CA VAL A 136 17.72 4.34 -15.22
C VAL A 136 18.53 4.09 -16.49
N GLY A 137 19.85 4.27 -16.44
CA GLY A 137 20.76 4.04 -17.56
C GLY A 137 20.84 2.58 -18.00
N ALA A 138 20.63 1.63 -17.07
CA ALA A 138 20.55 0.20 -17.38
C ALA A 138 19.30 -0.19 -18.17
N ARG A 139 18.25 0.65 -18.15
CA ARG A 139 16.96 0.40 -18.83
C ARG A 139 16.35 -0.96 -18.51
N ASP A 140 16.47 -1.38 -17.26
CA ASP A 140 15.98 -2.66 -16.75
C ASP A 140 14.87 -2.42 -15.72
N GLY A 141 13.66 -2.89 -16.03
CA GLY A 141 12.50 -2.78 -15.13
C GLY A 141 12.67 -3.56 -13.82
N GLY A 142 13.44 -4.65 -13.81
CA GLY A 142 13.78 -5.41 -12.62
C GLY A 142 14.67 -4.63 -11.66
N LEU A 143 15.66 -3.88 -12.18
CA LEU A 143 16.51 -3.01 -11.36
C LEU A 143 15.73 -1.82 -10.80
N VAL A 144 14.83 -1.21 -11.58
CA VAL A 144 13.94 -0.14 -11.11
C VAL A 144 13.04 -0.66 -9.98
N ARG A 145 12.48 -1.86 -10.14
CA ARG A 145 11.67 -2.52 -9.12
C ARG A 145 12.44 -2.74 -7.83
N ALA A 146 13.64 -3.32 -7.91
CA ALA A 146 14.49 -3.55 -6.75
C ALA A 146 14.86 -2.25 -6.03
N ALA A 147 15.21 -1.20 -6.79
CA ALA A 147 15.50 0.12 -6.23
C ALA A 147 14.29 0.72 -5.50
N LEU A 148 13.08 0.57 -6.05
CA LEU A 148 11.86 1.05 -5.40
C LEU A 148 11.50 0.25 -4.15
N ASP A 149 11.68 -1.07 -4.16
CA ASP A 149 11.50 -1.93 -2.98
C ASP A 149 12.46 -1.53 -1.85
N GLU A 150 13.71 -1.20 -2.19
CA GLU A 150 14.70 -0.68 -1.24
C GLU A 150 14.30 0.71 -0.70
N ILE A 151 14.03 1.66 -1.61
CA ILE A 151 13.67 3.05 -1.28
C ILE A 151 12.36 3.11 -0.49
N LEU A 152 11.41 2.21 -0.72
CA LEU A 152 10.13 2.18 0.00
C LEU A 152 10.13 1.16 1.14
N GLY A 153 11.17 0.34 1.29
CA GLY A 153 11.39 -0.49 2.47
C GLY A 153 10.34 -1.60 2.54
N ARG A 154 10.31 -2.40 1.48
CA ARG A 154 9.47 -3.59 1.38
C ARG A 154 9.69 -4.50 2.58
N PHE A 155 8.60 -4.86 3.25
CA PHE A 155 8.60 -5.98 4.17
C PHE A 155 8.38 -7.28 3.38
N ASP A 156 9.36 -8.17 3.38
CA ASP A 156 9.22 -9.52 2.84
C ASP A 156 9.27 -10.53 3.99
N PRO A 157 8.15 -11.19 4.34
CA PRO A 157 8.17 -12.20 5.39
C PRO A 157 9.06 -13.38 4.94
N PRO A 158 9.87 -13.97 5.85
CA PRO A 158 10.55 -15.23 5.61
C PRO A 158 9.68 -16.26 4.88
N GLU A 159 10.27 -16.95 3.91
CA GLU A 159 9.57 -17.84 2.98
C GLU A 159 8.70 -18.88 3.71
N TRP A 160 9.21 -19.44 4.80
CA TRP A 160 8.49 -20.43 5.62
C TRP A 160 7.30 -19.84 6.40
N VAL A 161 7.31 -18.53 6.75
CA VAL A 161 6.19 -17.84 7.43
C VAL A 161 5.07 -17.51 6.46
N ARG A 162 5.42 -17.24 5.19
CA ARG A 162 4.50 -16.76 4.15
C ARG A 162 3.23 -17.63 4.00
N PRO A 163 3.28 -18.97 4.01
CA PRO A 163 2.09 -19.82 3.95
C PRO A 163 1.12 -19.59 5.12
N PHE A 164 1.62 -19.38 6.34
CA PHE A 164 0.77 -19.13 7.51
C PHE A 164 0.06 -17.77 7.42
N LEU A 165 0.78 -16.74 7.00
CA LEU A 165 0.21 -15.40 6.80
C LEU A 165 -0.82 -15.41 5.67
N GLN A 166 -0.54 -16.12 4.57
CA GLN A 166 -1.46 -16.26 3.45
C GLN A 166 -2.72 -17.01 3.86
N GLU A 167 -2.60 -18.11 4.60
CA GLU A 167 -3.75 -18.87 5.08
C GLU A 167 -4.57 -18.07 6.10
N ALA A 168 -3.91 -17.37 7.03
CA ALA A 168 -4.59 -16.47 7.97
C ALA A 168 -5.36 -15.36 7.23
N PHE A 169 -4.75 -14.75 6.21
CA PHE A 169 -5.39 -13.75 5.36
C PHE A 169 -6.60 -14.33 4.61
N GLN A 170 -6.45 -15.51 4.00
CA GLN A 170 -7.53 -16.20 3.31
C GLN A 170 -8.69 -16.53 4.24
N ARG A 171 -8.44 -16.95 5.48
CA ARG A 171 -9.48 -17.19 6.48
C ARG A 171 -10.17 -15.90 6.90
N TRP A 172 -9.41 -14.83 7.14
CA TRP A 172 -9.95 -13.51 7.47
C TRP A 172 -10.89 -13.03 6.37
N VAL A 173 -10.38 -12.84 5.15
CA VAL A 173 -11.17 -12.27 4.05
C VAL A 173 -12.24 -13.25 3.57
N GLY A 174 -11.95 -14.55 3.58
CA GLY A 174 -12.90 -15.61 3.23
C GLY A 174 -14.14 -15.60 4.12
N SER A 175 -13.99 -15.30 5.43
CA SER A 175 -15.14 -15.13 6.33
C SER A 175 -16.04 -13.95 5.89
N GLY A 176 -15.46 -12.86 5.40
CA GLY A 176 -16.18 -11.75 4.79
C GLY A 176 -16.92 -12.17 3.52
N VAL A 177 -16.27 -12.92 2.63
CA VAL A 177 -16.90 -13.45 1.41
C VAL A 177 -18.09 -14.36 1.73
N VAL A 178 -17.96 -15.24 2.73
CA VAL A 178 -19.06 -16.12 3.17
C VAL A 178 -20.25 -15.28 3.66
N ARG A 179 -20.00 -14.27 4.49
CA ARG A 179 -21.06 -13.38 5.00
C ARG A 179 -21.71 -12.53 3.92
N LEU A 180 -20.92 -12.03 2.97
CA LEU A 180 -21.43 -11.33 1.79
C LEU A 180 -22.41 -12.20 1.00
N ARG A 181 -22.07 -13.48 0.78
CA ARG A 181 -22.93 -14.41 0.05
C ARG A 181 -24.21 -14.76 0.82
N GLN A 182 -24.13 -14.89 2.14
CA GLN A 182 -25.26 -15.27 2.98
C GLN A 182 -26.23 -14.12 3.25
N SER A 183 -25.72 -12.90 3.42
CA SER A 183 -26.51 -11.77 3.94
C SER A 183 -26.26 -10.45 3.21
N GLY A 184 -25.60 -10.47 2.06
CA GLY A 184 -25.36 -9.26 1.26
C GLY A 184 -24.56 -8.20 2.02
N LEU A 185 -25.04 -6.95 1.96
CA LEU A 185 -24.38 -5.81 2.60
C LEU A 185 -24.39 -5.91 4.13
N ASP A 186 -25.47 -6.39 4.74
CA ASP A 186 -25.57 -6.59 6.20
C ASP A 186 -24.51 -7.57 6.70
N GLY A 187 -24.25 -8.63 5.91
CA GLY A 187 -23.17 -9.58 6.17
C GLY A 187 -21.78 -8.92 6.14
N MET A 188 -21.57 -8.02 5.19
CA MET A 188 -20.31 -7.25 5.10
C MET A 188 -20.14 -6.25 6.23
N GLU A 189 -21.20 -5.56 6.65
CA GLU A 189 -21.14 -4.67 7.82
C GLU A 189 -20.77 -5.44 9.09
N SER A 190 -21.35 -6.62 9.28
CA SER A 190 -21.02 -7.53 10.38
C SER A 190 -19.54 -7.96 10.34
N PHE A 191 -19.03 -8.34 9.15
CA PHE A 191 -17.63 -8.66 8.95
C PHE A 191 -16.69 -7.49 9.30
N VAL A 192 -16.96 -6.29 8.78
CA VAL A 192 -16.15 -5.09 9.03
C VAL A 192 -16.10 -4.76 10.53
N ARG A 193 -17.23 -4.87 11.24
CA ARG A 193 -17.29 -4.64 12.69
C ARG A 193 -16.43 -5.62 13.47
N GLU A 194 -16.42 -6.89 13.05
CA GLU A 194 -15.59 -7.91 13.68
C GLU A 194 -14.10 -7.66 13.42
N VAL A 195 -13.72 -7.35 12.17
CA VAL A 195 -12.34 -6.99 11.80
C VAL A 195 -11.88 -5.75 12.57
N ASP A 196 -12.73 -4.74 12.75
CA ASP A 196 -12.41 -3.58 13.58
C ASP A 196 -12.11 -3.99 15.03
N GLY A 197 -12.94 -4.86 15.61
CA GLY A 197 -12.68 -5.44 16.94
C GLY A 197 -11.37 -6.23 17.03
N TRP A 198 -10.96 -6.91 15.96
CA TRP A 198 -9.67 -7.60 15.87
C TRP A 198 -8.51 -6.62 15.83
N ILE A 199 -8.56 -5.65 14.92
CA ILE A 199 -7.56 -4.59 14.77
C ILE A 199 -7.40 -3.79 16.06
N ALA A 200 -8.51 -3.42 16.71
CA ALA A 200 -8.50 -2.69 17.98
C ALA A 200 -7.89 -3.49 19.14
N ARG A 201 -8.04 -4.81 19.15
CA ARG A 201 -7.32 -5.67 20.12
C ARG A 201 -5.83 -5.64 19.85
N TYR A 202 -5.40 -5.84 18.60
CA TYR A 202 -3.99 -5.84 18.25
C TYR A 202 -3.28 -4.50 18.46
N ARG A 203 -3.98 -3.38 18.30
CA ARG A 203 -3.47 -2.05 18.68
C ARG A 203 -3.17 -1.96 20.18
N ARG A 204 -3.96 -2.61 21.04
CA ARG A 204 -3.81 -2.57 22.50
C ARG A 204 -2.72 -3.51 23.02
N THR A 205 -2.50 -4.67 22.40
CA THR A 205 -1.62 -5.71 22.96
C THR A 205 -0.13 -5.39 22.86
N GLY A 206 0.29 -4.39 22.07
CA GLY A 206 1.60 -3.71 22.12
C GLY A 206 2.88 -4.51 21.86
N GLY A 207 2.89 -5.84 22.07
CA GLY A 207 4.11 -6.64 22.22
C GLY A 207 4.29 -7.77 21.22
N ASN A 208 3.47 -7.85 20.17
CA ASN A 208 3.55 -8.93 19.19
C ASN A 208 3.90 -8.36 17.81
N ALA A 209 5.16 -8.48 17.40
CA ALA A 209 5.65 -7.88 16.16
C ALA A 209 5.04 -8.59 14.95
N TRP A 210 4.94 -9.92 14.98
CA TRP A 210 4.40 -10.69 13.86
C TRP A 210 2.91 -10.49 13.60
N VAL A 211 2.12 -10.39 14.67
CA VAL A 211 0.72 -9.97 14.53
C VAL A 211 0.62 -8.57 13.92
N ARG A 212 1.50 -7.64 14.29
CA ARG A 212 1.56 -6.31 13.69
C ARG A 212 1.92 -6.38 12.21
N HIS A 213 2.93 -7.18 11.83
CA HIS A 213 3.30 -7.42 10.44
C HIS A 213 2.13 -8.00 9.64
N PHE A 214 1.40 -8.97 10.20
CA PHE A 214 0.20 -9.51 9.57
C PHE A 214 -0.87 -8.42 9.34
N VAL A 215 -1.18 -7.60 10.36
CA VAL A 215 -2.13 -6.50 10.21
C VAL A 215 -1.65 -5.45 9.19
N ASN A 216 -0.35 -5.20 9.09
CA ASN A 216 0.23 -4.31 8.07
C ASN A 216 0.05 -4.87 6.66
N LEU A 217 0.25 -6.18 6.48
CA LEU A 217 0.01 -6.87 5.21
C LEU A 217 -1.47 -6.84 4.85
N PHE A 218 -2.35 -7.12 5.81
CA PHE A 218 -3.80 -7.00 5.62
C PHE A 218 -4.20 -5.57 5.22
N ALA A 219 -3.65 -4.55 5.90
CA ALA A 219 -3.90 -3.15 5.57
C ALA A 219 -3.43 -2.80 4.16
N TYR A 220 -2.29 -3.34 3.73
CA TYR A 220 -1.78 -3.19 2.37
C TYR A 220 -2.73 -3.80 1.34
N GLU A 221 -3.24 -5.01 1.57
CA GLU A 221 -4.22 -5.65 0.68
C GLU A 221 -5.53 -4.86 0.59
N CYS A 222 -6.02 -4.34 1.72
CA CYS A 222 -7.21 -3.48 1.75
C CYS A 222 -7.00 -2.22 0.89
N LYS A 223 -5.81 -1.61 0.99
CA LYS A 223 -5.42 -0.44 0.20
C LYS A 223 -5.34 -0.76 -1.29
N VAL A 224 -4.63 -1.81 -1.68
CA VAL A 224 -4.52 -2.24 -3.09
C VAL A 224 -5.89 -2.56 -3.67
N ALA A 225 -6.74 -3.26 -2.92
CA ALA A 225 -8.10 -3.56 -3.34
C ALA A 225 -8.93 -2.29 -3.56
N PHE A 226 -8.87 -1.32 -2.64
CA PHE A 226 -9.52 -0.02 -2.82
C PHE A 226 -8.96 0.72 -4.05
N TYR A 227 -7.64 0.68 -4.26
CA TYR A 227 -6.98 1.37 -5.37
C TYR A 227 -7.36 0.78 -6.74
N SER A 228 -7.64 -0.52 -6.82
CA SER A 228 -8.23 -1.12 -8.02
C SER A 228 -9.58 -0.53 -8.35
N PHE A 229 -10.47 -0.39 -7.37
CA PHE A 229 -11.78 0.24 -7.58
C PHE A 229 -11.65 1.72 -7.92
N TYR A 230 -10.71 2.43 -7.30
CA TYR A 230 -10.37 3.80 -7.65
C TYR A 230 -9.93 3.92 -9.12
N ALA A 231 -8.99 3.09 -9.56
CA ALA A 231 -8.52 3.10 -10.94
C ALA A 231 -9.64 2.76 -11.93
N ALA A 232 -10.52 1.80 -11.59
CA ALA A 232 -11.70 1.47 -12.38
C ALA A 232 -12.67 2.66 -12.50
N ALA A 233 -12.86 3.47 -11.45
CA ALA A 233 -13.63 4.70 -11.53
C ALA A 233 -12.99 5.70 -12.53
N TRP A 234 -11.67 5.86 -12.51
CA TRP A 234 -10.97 6.75 -13.44
C TRP A 234 -11.04 6.30 -14.90
N GLN A 235 -11.12 4.99 -15.17
CA GLN A 235 -11.37 4.49 -16.52
C GLN A 235 -12.71 4.99 -17.11
N ALA A 236 -13.72 5.24 -16.26
CA ALA A 236 -15.00 5.82 -16.68
C ALA A 236 -15.00 7.36 -16.65
N LEU A 237 -14.33 7.97 -15.66
CA LEU A 237 -14.27 9.42 -15.50
C LEU A 237 -13.50 10.12 -16.63
N ILE A 238 -12.38 9.55 -17.09
CA ILE A 238 -11.55 10.18 -18.14
C ILE A 238 -12.35 10.36 -19.44
N PRO A 239 -12.99 9.33 -20.02
CA PRO A 239 -13.85 9.51 -21.19
C PRO A 239 -14.99 10.52 -20.96
N TRP A 240 -15.55 10.56 -19.74
CA TRP A 240 -16.57 11.55 -19.40
C TRP A 240 -16.00 12.97 -19.44
N LEU A 241 -14.80 13.20 -18.90
CA LEU A 241 -14.12 14.50 -18.90
C LEU A 241 -13.75 14.94 -20.32
N VAL A 242 -13.31 14.02 -21.18
CA VAL A 242 -13.07 14.31 -22.61
C VAL A 242 -14.37 14.81 -23.26
N ARG A 243 -15.47 14.06 -23.09
CA ARG A 243 -16.75 14.38 -23.73
C ARG A 243 -17.40 15.66 -23.22
N HIS A 244 -17.40 15.89 -21.92
CA HIS A 244 -18.21 16.96 -21.29
C HIS A 244 -17.41 18.17 -20.82
N ARG A 245 -16.08 18.04 -20.69
CA ARG A 245 -15.20 19.10 -20.20
C ARG A 245 -14.09 19.47 -21.18
N GLY A 246 -14.06 18.86 -22.37
CA GLY A 246 -13.06 19.18 -23.40
C GLY A 246 -11.64 18.90 -22.94
N LEU A 247 -11.44 17.81 -22.19
CA LEU A 247 -10.12 17.38 -21.75
C LEU A 247 -9.23 17.13 -22.98
N ASP A 248 -8.14 17.89 -23.10
CA ASP A 248 -7.20 17.74 -24.21
C ASP A 248 -6.41 16.42 -24.12
N ALA A 249 -5.78 16.02 -25.23
CA ALA A 249 -5.07 14.74 -25.33
C ALA A 249 -3.88 14.61 -24.35
N VAL A 250 -3.18 15.70 -24.04
CA VAL A 250 -2.03 15.67 -23.11
C VAL A 250 -2.53 15.50 -21.69
N SER A 251 -3.59 16.24 -21.32
CA SER A 251 -4.28 16.08 -20.04
C SER A 251 -4.86 14.66 -19.88
N GLU A 252 -5.46 14.10 -20.94
CA GLU A 252 -5.94 12.71 -20.95
C GLU A 252 -4.81 11.71 -20.68
N ARG A 253 -3.70 11.78 -21.43
CA ARG A 253 -2.53 10.89 -21.25
C ARG A 253 -1.97 10.99 -19.83
N PHE A 254 -1.84 12.22 -19.31
CA PHE A 254 -1.41 12.46 -17.94
C PHE A 254 -2.34 11.79 -16.93
N LEU A 255 -3.66 12.02 -17.01
CA LEU A 255 -4.62 11.43 -16.08
C LEU A 255 -4.67 9.90 -16.18
N ARG A 256 -4.55 9.34 -17.39
CA ARG A 256 -4.49 7.89 -17.59
C ARG A 256 -3.29 7.33 -16.85
N PHE A 257 -2.09 7.83 -17.10
CA PHE A 257 -0.89 7.34 -16.40
C PHE A 257 -0.98 7.56 -14.88
N TRP A 258 -1.44 8.73 -14.45
CA TRP A 258 -1.40 9.14 -13.05
C TRP A 258 -2.40 8.40 -12.15
N HIS A 259 -3.59 8.09 -12.68
CA HIS A 259 -4.66 7.39 -11.95
C HIS A 259 -4.78 5.90 -12.31
N HIS A 260 -3.95 5.40 -13.24
CA HIS A 260 -3.89 3.97 -13.51
C HIS A 260 -3.33 3.21 -12.32
N GLN A 261 -3.85 2.00 -12.13
CA GLN A 261 -3.27 1.05 -11.19
C GLN A 261 -2.13 0.33 -11.88
N ASN A 262 -0.95 0.31 -11.26
CA ASN A 262 0.14 -0.50 -11.77
C ASN A 262 -0.26 -1.98 -11.78
N PRO A 263 0.06 -2.73 -12.86
CA PRO A 263 -0.36 -4.11 -13.02
C PRO A 263 0.10 -4.95 -11.83
N THR A 264 -0.80 -5.79 -11.32
CA THR A 264 -0.46 -6.79 -10.31
C THR A 264 0.27 -7.93 -11.00
N THR A 265 1.59 -8.04 -10.81
CA THR A 265 2.35 -9.17 -11.39
C THR A 265 1.96 -10.46 -10.67
N ALA A 266 1.26 -11.36 -11.35
CA ALA A 266 0.80 -12.65 -10.82
C ALA A 266 1.89 -13.75 -10.78
N GLY A 267 3.15 -13.39 -10.97
CA GLY A 267 4.26 -14.35 -11.07
C GLY A 267 4.93 -14.71 -9.73
N PRO A 268 5.60 -15.87 -9.66
CA PRO A 268 6.50 -16.24 -8.56
C PRO A 268 7.75 -15.35 -8.60
N GLY A 269 7.59 -14.11 -8.16
CA GLY A 269 8.63 -13.06 -8.16
C GLY A 269 8.32 -11.91 -7.19
N GLY A 270 7.27 -12.06 -6.37
CA GLY A 270 6.94 -11.14 -5.29
C GLY A 270 6.14 -9.91 -5.72
N ARG A 271 5.42 -9.35 -4.74
CA ARG A 271 4.81 -8.03 -4.82
C ARG A 271 5.92 -7.00 -4.84
N ASP A 272 5.89 -6.04 -5.76
CA ASP A 272 6.76 -4.87 -5.68
C ASP A 272 6.06 -3.70 -4.97
N ALA A 273 6.82 -2.66 -4.66
CA ALA A 273 6.35 -1.47 -3.95
C ALA A 273 5.26 -0.68 -4.67
N PHE A 274 5.07 -0.92 -5.97
CA PHE A 274 3.98 -0.32 -6.73
C PHE A 274 2.89 -1.31 -7.13
N ASN A 275 2.99 -2.58 -6.76
CA ASN A 275 2.06 -3.62 -7.17
C ASN A 275 0.66 -3.27 -6.66
N GLY A 276 -0.25 -2.98 -7.60
CA GLY A 276 -1.60 -2.54 -7.27
C GLY A 276 -1.70 -1.13 -6.69
N GLN A 277 -0.60 -0.38 -6.62
CA GLN A 277 -0.61 1.03 -6.21
C GLN A 277 -1.07 1.94 -7.37
N VAL A 278 -1.61 3.10 -7.02
CA VAL A 278 -1.98 4.18 -7.95
C VAL A 278 -1.13 5.40 -7.60
N LEU A 279 -0.39 5.94 -8.56
CA LEU A 279 0.52 7.07 -8.31
C LEU A 279 -0.23 8.24 -7.67
N ALA A 280 -1.39 8.63 -8.19
CA ALA A 280 -2.20 9.74 -7.64
C ALA A 280 -2.50 9.65 -6.14
N LEU A 281 -2.52 8.44 -5.57
CA LEU A 281 -2.81 8.21 -4.16
C LEU A 281 -1.55 7.98 -3.31
N HIS A 282 -0.42 7.67 -3.95
CA HIS A 282 0.85 7.40 -3.28
C HIS A 282 1.50 8.69 -2.73
N PRO A 283 2.08 8.70 -1.51
CA PRO A 283 2.67 9.92 -0.93
C PRO A 283 3.77 10.59 -1.77
N LEU A 284 4.60 9.83 -2.47
CA LEU A 284 5.66 10.38 -3.34
C LEU A 284 5.12 11.32 -4.42
N SER A 285 3.85 11.18 -4.81
CA SER A 285 3.23 12.07 -5.79
C SER A 285 3.18 13.50 -5.30
N GLY A 286 3.13 13.74 -3.98
CA GLY A 286 3.29 15.09 -3.44
C GLY A 286 4.64 15.71 -3.80
N PHE A 287 5.72 14.94 -3.77
CA PHE A 287 7.07 15.41 -4.09
C PHE A 287 7.25 15.68 -5.58
N LEU A 288 6.72 14.79 -6.43
CA LEU A 288 6.74 15.00 -7.87
C LEU A 288 5.89 16.23 -8.27
N MET A 289 4.65 16.31 -7.77
CA MET A 289 3.67 17.33 -8.18
C MET A 289 3.93 18.73 -7.62
N THR A 290 4.91 18.88 -6.72
CA THR A 290 5.32 20.18 -6.16
C THR A 290 6.67 20.65 -6.67
N ASP A 291 7.40 19.81 -7.42
CA ASP A 291 8.70 20.13 -7.98
C ASP A 291 8.56 20.46 -9.49
N PRO A 292 8.70 21.74 -9.89
CA PRO A 292 8.53 22.14 -11.29
C PRO A 292 9.57 21.50 -12.22
N ALA A 293 10.77 21.20 -11.75
CA ALA A 293 11.81 20.58 -12.57
C ALA A 293 11.44 19.12 -12.87
N LEU A 294 10.95 18.38 -11.88
CA LEU A 294 10.44 17.02 -12.06
C LEU A 294 9.22 16.98 -12.98
N LEU A 295 8.27 17.92 -12.80
CA LEU A 295 7.11 18.05 -13.69
C LEU A 295 7.50 18.40 -15.13
N ALA A 296 8.50 19.26 -15.32
CA ALA A 296 9.00 19.59 -16.66
C ALA A 296 9.58 18.37 -17.40
N VAL A 297 10.27 17.49 -16.68
CA VAL A 297 10.77 16.23 -17.22
C VAL A 297 9.61 15.28 -17.55
N ALA A 298 8.69 15.07 -16.61
CA ALA A 298 7.51 14.23 -16.84
C ALA A 298 6.64 14.75 -18.01
N GLY A 299 6.52 16.07 -18.16
CA GLY A 299 5.85 16.74 -19.27
C GLY A 299 6.41 16.41 -20.65
N ARG A 300 7.69 16.00 -20.75
CA ARG A 300 8.27 15.53 -22.01
C ARG A 300 7.66 14.21 -22.48
N PHE A 301 7.41 13.30 -21.56
CA PHE A 301 6.78 12.02 -21.86
C PHE A 301 5.33 12.20 -22.33
N PHE A 302 4.52 12.96 -21.60
CA PHE A 302 3.08 13.08 -21.89
C PHE A 302 2.74 13.92 -23.11
N ALA A 303 3.52 14.99 -23.37
CA ALA A 303 3.20 15.93 -24.44
C ALA A 303 3.83 15.58 -25.79
N THR A 304 4.53 14.46 -25.91
CA THR A 304 5.14 14.00 -27.16
C THR A 304 4.53 12.66 -27.61
N GLY A 305 5.02 12.11 -28.73
CA GLY A 305 4.67 10.75 -29.15
C GLY A 305 5.25 9.65 -28.24
N ALA A 306 6.12 10.00 -27.28
CA ALA A 306 6.77 9.04 -26.38
C ALA A 306 5.77 8.22 -25.56
N HIS A 307 4.68 8.85 -25.09
CA HIS A 307 3.60 8.16 -24.41
C HIS A 307 3.02 7.03 -25.28
N ASP A 308 2.68 7.31 -26.54
CA ASP A 308 2.04 6.33 -27.40
C ASP A 308 3.02 5.22 -27.82
N ARG A 309 4.31 5.55 -28.03
CA ARG A 309 5.35 4.53 -28.24
C ARG A 309 5.40 3.52 -27.10
N VAL A 310 5.31 3.98 -25.86
CA VAL A 310 5.38 3.08 -24.69
C VAL A 310 4.05 2.39 -24.43
N MET A 311 2.97 3.15 -24.30
CA MET A 311 1.69 2.62 -23.83
C MET A 311 0.91 1.86 -24.90
N VAL A 312 1.21 2.09 -26.19
CA VAL A 312 0.50 1.46 -27.32
C VAL A 312 1.40 0.51 -28.11
N ARG A 313 2.69 0.84 -28.27
CA ARG A 313 3.62 0.07 -29.11
C ARG A 313 4.65 -0.75 -28.33
N ASP A 314 4.62 -0.70 -27.00
CA ASP A 314 5.53 -1.42 -26.11
C ASP A 314 7.03 -1.12 -26.36
N GLU A 315 7.34 0.08 -26.86
CA GLU A 315 8.71 0.53 -27.16
C GLU A 315 9.42 1.08 -25.90
N VAL A 316 9.30 0.39 -24.76
CA VAL A 316 9.81 0.84 -23.45
C VAL A 316 11.32 1.07 -23.48
N THR A 317 12.10 0.08 -23.96
CA THR A 317 13.57 0.10 -23.89
C THR A 317 14.20 1.19 -24.77
N SER A 318 13.54 1.58 -25.87
CA SER A 318 14.06 2.58 -26.81
C SER A 318 13.58 4.00 -26.54
N CYS A 319 12.69 4.21 -25.56
CA CYS A 319 12.05 5.50 -25.28
C CYS A 319 12.79 6.29 -24.17
N PRO A 320 13.68 7.25 -24.49
CA PRO A 320 14.42 7.99 -23.47
C PRO A 320 13.51 8.81 -22.54
N GLU A 321 12.42 9.39 -23.06
CA GLU A 321 11.49 10.19 -22.26
C GLU A 321 10.75 9.37 -21.19
N TYR A 322 10.56 8.07 -21.42
CA TYR A 322 10.01 7.16 -20.42
C TYR A 322 11.02 6.89 -19.31
N TRP A 323 12.27 6.60 -19.65
CA TRP A 323 13.33 6.39 -18.68
C TRP A 323 13.63 7.65 -17.86
N ASP A 324 13.56 8.83 -18.47
CA ASP A 324 13.55 10.13 -17.79
C ASP A 324 12.42 10.22 -16.76
N LEU A 325 11.19 9.83 -17.13
CA LEU A 325 10.04 9.80 -16.21
C LEU A 325 10.26 8.81 -15.06
N ILE A 326 10.84 7.63 -15.32
CA ILE A 326 11.20 6.68 -14.27
C ILE A 326 12.23 7.29 -13.30
N GLY A 327 13.24 7.99 -13.82
CA GLY A 327 14.21 8.72 -13.00
C GLY A 327 13.56 9.79 -12.11
N VAL A 328 12.53 10.47 -12.62
CA VAL A 328 11.73 11.41 -11.84
C VAL A 328 10.96 10.71 -10.71
N ILE A 329 10.35 9.55 -10.98
CA ILE A 329 9.62 8.76 -9.97
C ILE A 329 10.58 8.27 -8.87
N LEU A 330 11.75 7.73 -9.25
CA LEU A 330 12.79 7.32 -8.29
C LEU A 330 13.29 8.50 -7.46
N THR A 331 13.49 9.67 -8.09
CA THR A 331 13.89 10.89 -7.40
C THR A 331 12.84 11.30 -6.35
N ALA A 332 11.56 11.32 -6.72
CA ALA A 332 10.46 11.63 -5.82
C ALA A 332 10.34 10.61 -4.67
N ALA A 333 10.58 9.31 -4.95
CA ALA A 333 10.61 8.26 -3.93
C ALA A 333 11.75 8.47 -2.93
N CYS A 334 12.97 8.79 -3.38
CA CYS A 334 14.09 9.11 -2.50
C CYS A 334 13.82 10.36 -1.64
N LYS A 335 13.28 11.43 -2.24
CA LYS A 335 12.90 12.65 -1.49
C LYS A 335 11.88 12.32 -0.40
N TYR A 336 10.88 11.51 -0.73
CA TYR A 336 9.89 11.02 0.22
C TYR A 336 10.52 10.21 1.35
N ARG A 337 11.41 9.27 1.04
CA ARG A 337 12.14 8.45 2.04
C ARG A 337 12.96 9.34 2.98
N ASN A 338 13.74 10.29 2.45
CA ASN A 338 14.56 11.21 3.25
C ASN A 338 13.70 12.04 4.22
N ALA A 339 12.55 12.55 3.73
CA ALA A 339 11.61 13.31 4.56
C ALA A 339 10.96 12.44 5.66
N LEU A 340 10.62 11.18 5.34
CA LEU A 340 10.08 10.23 6.31
C LEU A 340 11.09 9.91 7.41
N ASP A 341 12.34 9.61 7.04
CA ASP A 341 13.40 9.26 8.00
C ASP A 341 13.73 10.46 8.91
N ARG A 342 13.75 11.68 8.37
CA ARG A 342 13.88 12.90 9.17
C ARG A 342 12.73 13.06 10.16
N GLN A 343 11.49 12.85 9.73
CA GLN A 343 10.35 12.90 10.64
C GLN A 343 10.46 11.85 11.77
N GLY A 344 11.07 10.69 11.48
CA GLY A 344 11.42 9.69 12.48
C GLY A 344 12.42 10.22 13.52
N ARG A 345 13.51 10.85 13.06
CA ARG A 345 14.54 11.47 13.90
C ARG A 345 14.01 12.60 14.77
N ASP A 346 13.24 13.53 14.20
CA ASP A 346 12.67 14.70 14.90
C ASP A 346 11.72 14.31 16.06
N ARG A 347 11.12 13.12 16.00
CA ARG A 347 10.24 12.61 17.07
C ARG A 347 11.01 12.05 18.27
N GLY A 348 12.33 12.23 18.34
CA GLY A 348 13.13 11.78 19.47
C GLY A 348 13.40 10.27 19.48
N ARG A 349 13.24 9.58 18.34
CA ARG A 349 13.86 8.26 18.14
C ARG A 349 15.34 8.45 17.79
N GLY A 350 16.10 9.04 18.71
CA GLY A 350 17.50 9.43 18.56
C GLY A 350 18.49 8.26 18.57
N GLY A 351 18.26 7.26 17.70
CA GLY A 351 19.34 6.40 17.21
C GLY A 351 19.90 7.03 15.95
N GLU A 352 21.21 7.22 15.88
CA GLU A 352 21.92 7.72 14.72
C GLU A 352 21.72 6.75 13.53
N VAL A 353 20.80 7.08 12.62
CA VAL A 353 20.51 6.26 11.44
C VAL A 353 21.57 6.55 10.37
N THR A 354 22.61 5.74 10.34
CA THR A 354 23.63 5.75 9.29
C THR A 354 23.06 5.19 7.98
N LEU A 355 23.41 5.82 6.86
CA LEU A 355 22.93 5.57 5.49
C LEU A 355 23.32 4.19 4.88
N SER A 356 23.79 3.23 5.66
CA SER A 356 24.00 1.86 5.19
C SER A 356 22.70 1.07 5.33
N GLY A 357 22.06 0.77 4.20
CA GLY A 357 20.81 0.00 4.10
C GLY A 357 20.82 -1.30 4.91
N ARG A 358 20.31 -1.22 6.13
CA ARG A 358 19.67 -2.25 6.93
C ARG A 358 19.29 -1.55 8.21
N GLU A 359 18.00 -1.64 8.57
CA GLU A 359 17.39 -1.23 9.83
C GLU A 359 16.41 -0.04 9.74
N ALA A 360 15.14 -0.39 9.58
CA ALA A 360 14.19 -0.02 10.62
C ALA A 360 13.94 -1.28 11.45
N GLY A 361 14.89 -1.58 12.34
CA GLY A 361 14.89 -2.78 13.16
C GLY A 361 16.27 -3.22 13.67
N SER A 362 17.15 -2.33 14.14
CA SER A 362 18.30 -2.75 14.97
C SER A 362 17.80 -3.22 16.33
N ALA A 363 17.34 -4.46 16.36
CA ALA A 363 18.03 -5.40 17.22
C ALA A 363 18.73 -6.35 16.26
N ASP A 364 19.85 -6.94 16.69
CA ASP A 364 20.32 -8.26 16.25
C ASP A 364 19.26 -9.38 16.47
N GLY A 365 17.97 -9.03 16.51
CA GLY A 365 16.83 -9.88 16.71
C GLY A 365 16.50 -10.56 15.41
N ASP A 366 17.17 -11.68 15.17
CA ASP A 366 16.79 -12.80 14.31
C ASP A 366 15.31 -12.74 13.86
N GLU A 367 14.97 -11.98 12.80
CA GLU A 367 13.64 -11.94 12.16
C GLU A 367 13.33 -13.29 11.45
N GLY A 368 14.25 -14.24 11.57
CA GLY A 368 14.08 -15.61 11.15
C GLY A 368 13.05 -16.38 11.97
N PRO A 369 13.00 -17.70 11.78
CA PRO A 369 11.98 -18.54 12.38
C PRO A 369 11.84 -18.39 13.89
N THR A 370 12.96 -18.13 14.55
CA THR A 370 13.02 -17.97 16.00
C THR A 370 12.23 -16.77 16.50
N ALA A 371 12.29 -15.59 15.87
CA ALA A 371 11.50 -14.44 16.33
C ALA A 371 10.00 -14.69 16.18
N PHE A 372 9.57 -15.28 15.07
CA PHE A 372 8.16 -15.64 14.87
C PHE A 372 7.65 -16.55 15.98
N LEU A 373 8.35 -17.65 16.23
CA LEU A 373 7.94 -18.61 17.25
C LEU A 373 8.09 -18.03 18.66
N ARG A 374 9.06 -17.13 18.89
CA ARG A 374 9.24 -16.44 20.17
C ARG A 374 8.06 -15.51 20.47
N ASP A 375 7.61 -14.74 19.49
CA ASP A 375 6.42 -13.89 19.61
C ASP A 375 5.15 -14.71 19.86
N TYR A 376 5.01 -15.84 19.15
CA TYR A 376 3.90 -16.77 19.35
C TYR A 376 3.92 -17.34 20.77
N VAL A 377 5.03 -17.93 21.21
CA VAL A 377 5.19 -18.51 22.56
C VAL A 377 4.96 -17.47 23.66
N ALA A 378 5.51 -16.25 23.49
CA ALA A 378 5.30 -15.16 24.44
C ALA A 378 3.80 -14.81 24.58
N SER A 379 3.03 -14.87 23.49
CA SER A 379 1.59 -14.60 23.52
C SER A 379 0.78 -15.64 24.30
N LEU A 380 1.27 -16.87 24.42
CA LEU A 380 0.60 -17.95 25.14
C LEU A 380 0.68 -17.79 26.67
N ASN A 381 1.60 -16.95 27.18
CA ASN A 381 1.81 -16.70 28.63
C ASN A 381 1.88 -18.00 29.47
N ILE A 382 2.58 -19.02 28.97
CA ILE A 382 2.63 -20.35 29.60
C ILE A 382 3.41 -20.25 30.93
N PRO A 383 2.78 -20.56 32.09
CA PRO A 383 3.48 -20.47 33.38
C PRO A 383 4.36 -21.70 33.62
N CYS A 384 5.59 -21.48 34.09
CA CYS A 384 6.48 -22.54 34.51
C CYS A 384 5.89 -23.31 35.70
N ARG A 385 5.88 -24.65 35.62
CA ARG A 385 5.39 -25.52 36.71
C ARG A 385 6.20 -25.40 38.00
N GLY A 386 7.48 -25.04 37.91
CA GLY A 386 8.38 -24.92 39.06
C GLY A 386 8.29 -23.60 39.81
N CYS A 387 8.28 -22.45 39.12
CA CYS A 387 8.39 -21.13 39.75
C CYS A 387 7.31 -20.12 39.29
N ARG A 388 6.35 -20.55 38.46
CA ARG A 388 5.27 -19.72 37.89
C ARG A 388 5.70 -18.59 36.94
N SER A 389 7.00 -18.33 36.75
CA SER A 389 7.48 -17.40 35.71
C SER A 389 7.09 -17.86 34.31
N VAL A 390 6.91 -16.93 33.36
CA VAL A 390 6.54 -17.25 31.98
C VAL A 390 7.67 -18.00 31.27
N LEU A 391 7.31 -19.07 30.56
CA LEU A 391 8.24 -19.83 29.72
C LEU A 391 8.57 -19.06 28.42
N GLY A 392 9.84 -19.05 28.04
CA GLY A 392 10.31 -18.51 26.77
C GLY A 392 10.69 -19.61 25.79
N LEU A 393 10.73 -19.27 24.49
CA LEU A 393 11.25 -20.16 23.45
C LEU A 393 12.76 -20.36 23.65
N ALA A 394 13.21 -21.61 23.78
CA ALA A 394 14.62 -21.98 23.85
C ALA A 394 15.16 -22.45 22.49
N SER A 395 14.42 -23.35 21.84
CA SER A 395 14.72 -23.85 20.49
C SER A 395 13.46 -24.45 19.86
N PHE A 396 13.52 -24.84 18.60
CA PHE A 396 12.45 -25.56 17.93
C PHE A 396 13.05 -26.55 16.93
N GLU A 397 12.31 -27.63 16.64
CA GLU A 397 12.64 -28.55 15.57
C GLU A 397 12.07 -27.97 14.27
N PRO A 398 12.89 -27.61 13.26
CA PRO A 398 12.39 -27.17 11.97
C PRO A 398 11.59 -28.30 11.36
N ALA A 399 10.32 -28.05 11.08
CA ALA A 399 9.54 -28.98 10.29
C ALA A 399 9.46 -28.48 8.84
N GLY A 400 9.21 -29.39 7.89
CA GLY A 400 9.08 -29.02 6.49
C GLY A 400 7.94 -28.01 6.28
N GLU A 401 7.95 -27.30 5.15
CA GLU A 401 6.96 -26.24 4.81
C GLU A 401 5.48 -26.68 4.90
N ARG A 402 5.23 -27.99 4.84
CA ARG A 402 3.91 -28.62 4.89
C ARG A 402 3.64 -29.37 6.19
N ALA A 403 4.46 -29.18 7.21
CA ALA A 403 4.21 -29.82 8.50
C ALA A 403 2.98 -29.22 9.16
N GLU A 404 2.10 -30.10 9.64
CA GLU A 404 0.93 -29.72 10.44
C GLU A 404 1.28 -29.50 11.91
N GLU A 405 2.46 -29.96 12.34
CA GLU A 405 2.92 -29.92 13.71
C GLU A 405 4.41 -29.60 13.79
N PHE A 406 4.79 -28.80 14.79
CA PHE A 406 6.15 -28.38 15.09
C PHE A 406 6.43 -28.59 16.57
N ARG A 407 7.61 -29.06 16.93
CA ARG A 407 8.02 -29.12 18.34
C ARG A 407 8.79 -27.86 18.71
N VAL A 408 8.30 -27.19 19.74
CA VAL A 408 9.00 -26.07 20.38
C VAL A 408 9.49 -26.50 21.75
N HIS A 409 10.74 -26.17 22.04
CA HIS A 409 11.34 -26.38 23.34
C HIS A 409 11.32 -25.06 24.09
N LEU A 410 10.70 -25.08 25.27
CA LEU A 410 10.50 -23.94 26.12
C LEU A 410 11.41 -24.04 27.34
N ALA A 411 11.94 -22.92 27.80
CA ALA A 411 12.74 -22.86 29.01
C ALA A 411 12.28 -21.71 29.92
N CYS A 412 12.28 -21.98 31.23
CA CYS A 412 12.06 -20.95 32.23
C CYS A 412 13.36 -20.19 32.51
N GLY A 413 13.35 -18.87 32.32
CA GLY A 413 14.51 -18.03 32.64
C GLY A 413 14.89 -18.04 34.13
N ALA A 414 13.92 -18.26 35.03
CA ALA A 414 14.14 -18.20 36.48
C ALA A 414 14.68 -19.50 37.07
N CYS A 415 14.03 -20.64 36.82
CA CYS A 415 14.43 -21.93 37.40
C CYS A 415 15.06 -22.91 36.42
N ARG A 416 15.22 -22.52 35.14
CA ARG A 416 15.76 -23.36 34.05
C ARG A 416 14.99 -24.65 33.75
N ALA A 417 13.78 -24.81 34.29
CA ALA A 417 12.91 -25.92 33.90
C ALA A 417 12.60 -25.85 32.41
N ALA A 418 12.65 -27.00 31.74
CA ALA A 418 12.38 -27.13 30.31
C ALA A 418 11.06 -27.90 30.08
N GLU A 419 10.33 -27.50 29.04
CA GLU A 419 9.09 -28.16 28.61
C GLU A 419 9.07 -28.22 27.08
N THR A 420 8.73 -29.37 26.50
CA THR A 420 8.53 -29.51 25.06
C THR A 420 7.04 -29.44 24.77
N ARG A 421 6.64 -28.62 23.80
CA ARG A 421 5.26 -28.48 23.34
C ARG A 421 5.18 -28.76 21.85
N VAL A 422 4.12 -29.46 21.44
CA VAL A 422 3.72 -29.54 20.03
C VAL A 422 2.82 -28.34 19.72
N VAL A 423 3.16 -27.63 18.65
CA VAL A 423 2.41 -26.49 18.12
C VAL A 423 1.87 -26.92 16.76
N THR A 424 0.56 -26.81 16.59
CA THR A 424 -0.10 -27.14 15.32
C THR A 424 -0.14 -25.94 14.39
N ARG A 425 -0.21 -26.20 13.08
CA ARG A 425 -0.46 -25.17 12.06
C ARG A 425 -1.76 -24.39 12.35
N ALA A 426 -2.80 -25.08 12.79
CA ALA A 426 -4.08 -24.47 13.14
C ALA A 426 -3.96 -23.47 14.31
N GLU A 427 -3.18 -23.80 15.35
CA GLU A 427 -2.90 -22.88 16.47
C GLU A 427 -2.13 -21.63 16.01
N LEU A 428 -1.15 -21.78 15.12
CA LEU A 428 -0.42 -20.62 14.57
C LEU A 428 -1.30 -19.70 13.73
N ILE A 429 -2.25 -20.27 12.98
CA ILE A 429 -3.19 -19.49 12.17
C ILE A 429 -4.22 -18.80 13.06
N SER A 430 -4.74 -19.48 14.10
CA SER A 430 -5.71 -18.88 15.02
C SER A 430 -5.10 -17.77 15.87
N TRP A 431 -3.79 -17.80 16.11
CA TRP A 431 -3.09 -16.67 16.74
C TRP A 431 -3.25 -15.34 15.99
N PHE A 432 -3.35 -15.38 14.65
CA PHE A 432 -3.65 -14.22 13.82
C PHE A 432 -5.14 -13.84 13.80
N ARG A 433 -6.02 -14.54 14.51
CA ARG A 433 -7.46 -14.23 14.64
C ARG A 433 -7.88 -14.31 16.11
N PRO A 434 -7.92 -13.20 16.86
CA PRO A 434 -8.15 -13.28 18.29
C PRO A 434 -9.60 -13.69 18.57
N GLY A 435 -9.83 -14.65 19.47
CA GLY A 435 -11.17 -14.96 19.99
C GLY A 435 -11.95 -16.08 19.28
N GLU A 436 -11.26 -17.02 18.63
CA GLU A 436 -11.77 -18.39 18.46
C GLU A 436 -11.18 -19.32 19.53
#